data_AF-A0A926EXR3-F1
#
_entry.id   AF-A0A926EXR3-F1
#
_cell.length_a   1.000
_cell.length_b   1.000
_cell.length_c   1.000
_cell.angle_alpha   90.00
_cell.angle_beta   90.00
_cell.angle_gamma   90.00
#
_symmetry.space_group_name_H-M   'P 1'
#
loop_
_entity.id
_entity.type
_entity.pdbx_description
1 polymer ?
#
loop_
_entity_poly.entity_id
_entity_poly.type
_entity_poly.pdbx_seq_one_letter_code
_entity_poly.pdbx_strand_id
1 'polypeptide(L)'
;MGNYDMEITFLGVDDDGLAERQTGKSATISGNALEALEMFNIGLEFNKKRLRHSASYKTQILSTGDSDMISVPKITRIRFMIYGNTEEIVKDTIDKIYKTAQGAALITGCKVKKVTK
;
A
#
# COMPACT_ATOMS: atom_id res chain seq x y z
N MET A 1 9.47 10.26 23.08
CA MET A 1 9.70 9.32 21.96
C MET A 1 8.32 8.85 21.52
N GLY A 2 7.81 9.38 20.41
CA GLY A 2 6.43 9.13 19.98
C GLY A 2 6.35 7.85 19.16
N ASN A 3 5.44 6.95 19.54
CA ASN A 3 5.07 5.81 18.71
C ASN A 3 3.82 6.20 17.94
N TYR A 4 3.89 6.19 16.62
CA TYR A 4 2.75 6.52 15.76
C TYR A 4 2.28 5.28 15.01
N ASP A 5 0.97 5.05 14.99
CA ASP A 5 0.37 3.92 14.30
C ASP A 5 -0.33 4.38 13.02
N MET A 6 0.00 3.72 11.91
CA MET A 6 -0.62 4.00 10.62
C MET A 6 -0.95 2.71 9.91
N GLU A 7 -2.14 2.65 9.32
CA GLU A 7 -2.55 1.60 8.41
C GLU A 7 -2.68 2.16 6.99
N ILE A 8 -2.19 1.39 6.01
CA ILE A 8 -2.40 1.64 4.59
C ILE A 8 -3.24 0.49 4.04
N THR A 9 -4.28 0.86 3.30
CA THR A 9 -5.15 -0.06 2.57
C THR A 9 -5.05 0.21 1.08
N PHE A 10 -4.74 -0.82 0.29
CA PHE A 10 -4.95 -0.78 -1.16
C PHE A 10 -6.31 -1.38 -1.49
N LEU A 11 -7.04 -0.70 -2.37
CA LEU A 11 -8.36 -1.10 -2.83
C LEU A 11 -8.29 -1.25 -4.34
N GLY A 12 -8.53 -2.47 -4.81
CA GLY A 12 -8.79 -2.77 -6.20
C GLY A 12 -10.03 -2.06 -6.72
N VAL A 13 -10.09 -1.87 -8.03
CA VAL A 13 -11.28 -1.37 -8.70
C VAL A 13 -12.08 -2.59 -9.16
N ASP A 14 -13.39 -2.59 -8.89
CA ASP A 14 -14.28 -3.59 -9.47
C ASP A 14 -14.31 -3.36 -10.99
N ASP A 15 -13.69 -4.27 -11.74
CA ASP A 15 -14.11 -4.52 -13.11
C ASP A 15 -15.35 -5.43 -13.01
N ASP A 16 -16.50 -4.94 -13.48
CA ASP A 16 -17.75 -5.70 -13.51
C ASP A 16 -17.73 -6.84 -14.56
N GLY A 17 -16.56 -7.03 -15.20
CA GLY A 17 -16.29 -8.05 -16.19
C GLY A 17 -16.99 -7.74 -17.51
N LEU A 18 -17.57 -6.55 -17.70
CA LEU A 18 -18.16 -6.16 -18.98
C LEU A 18 -17.10 -6.17 -20.08
N ALA A 19 -15.90 -5.68 -19.79
CA ALA A 19 -14.79 -5.68 -20.75
C ALA A 19 -14.39 -7.12 -21.15
N GLU A 20 -14.32 -8.03 -20.18
CA GLU A 20 -13.99 -9.45 -20.41
C GLU A 20 -15.08 -10.16 -21.22
N ARG A 21 -16.35 -9.97 -20.84
CA ARG A 21 -17.52 -10.59 -21.50
C ARG A 21 -17.70 -10.15 -22.95
N GLN A 22 -17.29 -8.92 -23.28
CA GLN A 22 -17.43 -8.36 -24.63
C GLN A 22 -16.23 -8.67 -25.53
N THR A 23 -15.04 -8.83 -24.96
CA THR A 23 -13.79 -8.91 -25.75
C THR A 23 -13.09 -10.27 -25.70
N GLY A 24 -13.47 -11.15 -24.76
CA GLY A 24 -12.81 -12.44 -24.54
C GLY A 24 -11.36 -12.31 -24.05
N LYS A 25 -10.92 -11.11 -23.71
CA LYS A 25 -9.62 -10.81 -23.11
C LYS A 25 -9.86 -10.51 -21.64
N SER A 26 -9.00 -11.03 -20.76
CA SER A 26 -9.05 -10.69 -19.34
C SER A 26 -9.19 -9.18 -19.18
N ALA A 27 -10.29 -8.78 -18.54
CA ALA A 27 -10.55 -7.43 -18.10
C ALA A 27 -9.26 -6.92 -17.44
N THR A 28 -8.73 -5.80 -17.95
CA THR A 28 -7.40 -5.27 -17.65
C THR A 28 -6.94 -5.56 -16.22
N ILE A 29 -5.74 -6.15 -16.06
CA ILE A 29 -5.05 -6.56 -14.81
C ILE A 29 -4.88 -5.40 -13.79
N SER A 30 -5.33 -4.20 -14.14
CA SER A 30 -5.45 -3.06 -13.23
C SER A 30 -6.42 -3.34 -12.07
N GLY A 31 -6.01 -3.00 -10.86
CA GLY A 31 -6.83 -3.14 -9.66
C GLY A 31 -6.48 -4.33 -8.80
N ASN A 32 -5.40 -5.08 -9.10
CA ASN A 32 -4.92 -6.09 -8.18
C ASN A 32 -4.26 -5.45 -6.95
N ALA A 33 -4.94 -5.50 -5.79
CA ALA A 33 -4.46 -4.91 -4.55
C ALA A 33 -3.24 -5.62 -3.97
N LEU A 34 -2.99 -6.89 -4.34
CA LEU A 34 -1.80 -7.62 -3.95
C LEU A 34 -0.56 -7.13 -4.71
N GLU A 35 -0.66 -6.96 -6.02
CA GLU A 35 0.40 -6.34 -6.82
C GLU A 35 0.74 -4.93 -6.30
N ALA A 36 -0.29 -4.17 -5.88
CA ALA A 36 -0.07 -2.86 -5.27
C ALA A 36 0.75 -2.95 -3.98
N LEU A 37 0.46 -3.94 -3.13
CA LEU A 37 1.21 -4.21 -1.89
C LEU A 37 2.65 -4.64 -2.18
N GLU A 38 2.88 -5.48 -3.18
CA GLU A 38 4.21 -5.94 -3.58
C GLU A 38 5.06 -4.79 -4.13
N MET A 39 4.50 -4.00 -5.05
CA MET A 39 5.15 -2.79 -5.58
C MET A 39 5.44 -1.79 -4.48
N PHE A 40 4.53 -1.65 -3.52
CA PHE A 40 4.74 -0.81 -2.35
C PHE A 40 5.91 -1.31 -1.49
N ASN A 41 6.00 -2.62 -1.21
CA ASN A 41 7.11 -3.20 -0.45
C ASN A 41 8.47 -2.95 -1.13
N ILE A 42 8.54 -3.08 -2.46
CA ILE A 42 9.75 -2.70 -3.23
C ILE A 42 10.07 -1.20 -3.01
N GLY A 43 9.06 -0.35 -3.11
CA GLY A 43 9.18 1.09 -2.87
C GLY A 43 9.68 1.42 -1.46
N LEU A 44 9.25 0.67 -0.44
CA LEU A 44 9.67 0.86 0.95
C LEU A 44 11.17 0.61 1.13
N GLU A 45 11.77 -0.34 0.42
CA GLU A 45 13.21 -0.58 0.48
C GLU A 45 14.03 0.63 -0.02
N PHE A 46 13.49 1.40 -0.97
CA PHE A 46 14.09 2.68 -1.36
C PHE A 46 13.78 3.80 -0.36
N ASN A 47 12.56 3.80 0.21
CA ASN A 47 12.13 4.77 1.20
C ASN A 47 13.02 4.75 2.46
N LYS A 48 13.38 3.55 2.97
CA LYS A 48 14.26 3.36 4.13
C LYS A 48 15.59 4.12 4.00
N LYS A 49 16.16 4.17 2.78
CA LYS A 49 17.43 4.85 2.48
C LYS A 49 17.33 6.38 2.55
N ARG A 50 16.12 6.93 2.60
CA ARG A 50 15.83 8.38 2.57
C ARG A 50 15.19 8.88 3.87
N LEU A 51 15.15 8.04 4.90
CA LEU A 51 14.71 8.43 6.23
C LEU A 51 15.75 9.37 6.88
N ARG A 52 15.27 10.26 7.75
CA ARG A 52 16.16 11.05 8.61
C ARG A 52 16.83 10.13 9.63
N HIS A 53 18.02 10.51 10.10
CA HIS A 53 18.90 9.66 10.93
C HIS A 53 18.22 9.08 12.20
N SER A 54 17.23 9.77 12.76
CA SER A 54 16.49 9.34 13.96
C SER A 54 15.09 8.76 13.66
N ALA A 55 14.78 8.47 12.40
CA ALA A 55 13.50 7.90 11.98
C ALA A 55 13.65 6.40 11.68
N SER A 56 12.69 5.60 12.15
CA SER A 56 12.56 4.19 11.77
C SER A 56 11.10 3.75 11.80
N TYR A 57 10.82 2.60 11.18
CA TYR A 57 9.49 2.00 11.25
C TYR A 57 9.55 0.48 11.19
N LYS A 58 8.53 -0.16 11.74
CA LYS A 58 8.24 -1.59 11.58
C LYS A 58 6.95 -1.76 10.79
N THR A 59 6.88 -2.83 10.01
CA THR A 59 5.70 -3.17 9.21
C THR A 59 5.10 -4.50 9.62
N GLN A 60 3.79 -4.63 9.44
CA GLN A 60 3.06 -5.90 9.56
C GLN A 60 1.99 -5.96 8.48
N ILE A 61 2.04 -6.96 7.60
CA ILE A 61 0.96 -7.23 6.65
C ILE A 61 -0.22 -7.80 7.45
N LEU A 62 -1.39 -7.16 7.33
CA LEU A 62 -2.61 -7.57 8.02
C LEU A 62 -3.52 -8.42 7.12
N SER A 63 -3.49 -8.20 5.80
CA SER A 63 -4.28 -8.96 4.83
C SER A 63 -3.72 -8.79 3.41
N THR A 64 -3.66 -9.90 2.66
CA THR A 64 -3.21 -9.99 1.26
C THR A 64 -4.37 -10.20 0.28
N GLY A 65 -5.57 -10.52 0.78
CA GLY A 65 -6.79 -10.60 -0.04
C GLY A 65 -6.84 -11.75 -1.06
N ASP A 66 -5.93 -12.73 -0.97
CA ASP A 66 -5.69 -13.81 -1.93
C ASP A 66 -6.03 -15.21 -1.37
N SER A 67 -6.83 -15.29 -0.31
CA SER A 67 -7.09 -16.53 0.41
C SER A 67 -7.78 -17.62 -0.41
N ASP A 68 -8.54 -17.25 -1.44
CA ASP A 68 -9.25 -18.20 -2.31
C ASP A 68 -8.44 -18.63 -3.55
N MET A 69 -7.28 -17.99 -3.81
CA MET A 69 -6.38 -18.20 -4.96
C MET A 69 -7.04 -18.16 -6.35
N ILE A 70 -8.31 -17.78 -6.44
CA ILE A 70 -9.12 -17.80 -7.67
C ILE A 70 -9.50 -16.37 -8.05
N SER A 71 -9.86 -15.55 -7.07
CA SER A 71 -10.27 -14.17 -7.31
C SER A 71 -9.08 -13.22 -7.28
N VAL A 72 -9.17 -12.17 -8.10
CA VAL A 72 -8.19 -11.09 -8.06
C VAL A 72 -8.29 -10.37 -6.71
N PRO A 73 -7.20 -10.23 -5.94
CA PRO A 73 -7.23 -9.58 -4.63
C PRO A 73 -7.73 -8.14 -4.72
N LYS A 74 -8.84 -7.85 -4.02
CA LYS A 74 -9.49 -6.53 -4.05
C LYS A 74 -9.06 -5.62 -2.90
N ILE A 75 -8.58 -6.18 -1.80
CA ILE A 75 -8.22 -5.39 -0.62
C ILE A 75 -6.97 -5.98 0.01
N THR A 76 -5.96 -5.14 0.24
CA THR A 76 -4.80 -5.47 1.07
C THR A 76 -4.58 -4.43 2.14
N ARG A 77 -4.00 -4.84 3.26
CA ARG A 77 -3.78 -3.99 4.44
C ARG A 77 -2.41 -4.23 5.04
N ILE A 78 -1.73 -3.15 5.37
CA ILE A 78 -0.42 -3.17 6.02
C ILE A 78 -0.36 -2.10 7.12
N ARG A 79 0.13 -2.48 8.28
CA ARG A 79 0.30 -1.62 9.46
C ARG A 79 1.76 -1.16 9.59
N PHE A 80 1.93 0.06 10.07
CA PHE A 80 3.19 0.70 10.37
C PHE A 80 3.22 1.15 11.83
N MET A 81 4.30 0.82 12.51
CA MET A 81 4.70 1.44 13.78
C MET A 81 5.89 2.34 13.51
N ILE A 82 5.72 3.66 13.65
CA ILE A 82 6.70 4.67 13.25
C ILE A 82 7.30 5.33 14.49
N TYR A 83 8.62 5.52 14.43
CA TYR A 83 9.42 6.06 15.52
C TYR A 83 10.22 7.27 15.05
N GLY A 84 10.25 8.30 15.89
CA GLY A 84 11.06 9.50 15.69
C GLY A 84 11.31 10.23 17.01
N ASN A 85 12.39 11.01 17.07
CA ASN A 85 12.71 11.85 18.23
C ASN A 85 11.97 13.19 18.23
N THR A 86 11.45 13.63 17.08
CA THR A 86 10.58 14.81 16.94
C THR A 86 9.33 14.49 16.14
N GLU A 87 8.26 15.27 16.36
CA GLU A 87 7.01 15.15 15.61
C GLU A 87 7.21 15.46 14.11
N GLU A 88 8.07 16.43 13.77
CA GLU A 88 8.43 16.75 12.39
C GLU A 88 9.01 15.54 11.66
N ILE A 89 9.91 14.78 12.32
CA ILE A 89 10.54 13.58 11.75
C ILE A 89 9.50 12.47 11.54
N VAL A 90 8.58 12.29 12.48
CA VAL A 90 7.47 11.33 12.34
C VAL A 90 6.58 11.71 11.17
N LYS A 91 6.20 13.00 11.06
CA LYS A 91 5.35 13.50 9.96
C LYS A 91 6.01 13.37 8.59
N ASP A 92 7.30 13.71 8.46
CA ASP A 92 8.09 13.50 7.24
C ASP A 92 8.13 12.01 6.84
N THR A 93 8.31 11.13 7.82
CA THR A 93 8.31 9.67 7.60
C THR A 93 6.95 9.17 7.11
N ILE A 94 5.86 9.61 7.74
CA ILE A 94 4.49 9.28 7.33
C ILE A 94 4.21 9.74 5.90
N ASP A 95 4.59 10.97 5.55
CA ASP A 95 4.39 11.55 4.22
C ASP A 95 5.15 10.75 3.15
N LYS A 96 6.42 10.42 3.41
CA LYS A 96 7.23 9.61 2.49
C LYS A 96 6.64 8.22 2.28
N ILE A 97 6.22 7.53 3.35
CA ILE A 97 5.56 6.22 3.26
C ILE A 97 4.28 6.34 2.41
N TYR A 98 3.44 7.34 2.69
CA TYR A 98 2.18 7.51 1.97
C TYR A 98 2.38 7.84 0.49
N LYS A 99 3.36 8.67 0.13
CA LYS A 99 3.74 8.95 -1.26
C LYS A 99 4.19 7.68 -2.00
N THR A 100 4.97 6.83 -1.34
CA THR A 100 5.36 5.53 -1.91
C THR A 100 4.12 4.66 -2.17
N ALA A 101 3.15 4.65 -1.24
CA ALA A 101 1.90 3.91 -1.44
C ALA A 101 1.05 4.49 -2.58
N GLN A 102 0.95 5.82 -2.70
CA GLN A 102 0.28 6.46 -3.83
C GLN A 102 0.90 6.08 -5.17
N GLY A 103 2.24 6.02 -5.25
CA GLY A 103 2.94 5.56 -6.46
C GLY A 103 2.62 4.11 -6.81
N ALA A 104 2.64 3.21 -5.83
CA ALA A 104 2.31 1.80 -6.04
C ALA A 104 0.84 1.61 -6.48
N ALA A 105 -0.09 2.36 -5.86
CA ALA A 105 -1.49 2.35 -6.24
C ALA A 105 -1.70 2.84 -7.68
N LEU A 106 -1.00 3.92 -8.08
CA LEU A 106 -1.08 4.46 -9.43
C LEU A 106 -0.60 3.46 -10.49
N ILE A 107 0.54 2.80 -10.27
CA ILE A 107 1.11 1.82 -11.20
C ILE A 107 0.15 0.65 -11.44
N THR A 108 -0.53 0.21 -10.38
CA THR A 108 -1.37 -0.99 -10.38
C THR A 108 -2.85 -0.68 -10.63
N GLY A 109 -3.22 0.58 -10.85
CA GLY A 109 -4.64 0.96 -11.02
C GLY A 109 -5.49 0.79 -9.75
N CYS A 110 -4.87 0.75 -8.57
CA CYS A 110 -5.56 0.68 -7.29
C CYS A 110 -5.83 2.07 -6.70
N LYS A 111 -6.71 2.12 -5.70
CA LYS A 111 -6.86 3.25 -4.79
C LYS A 111 -6.09 2.97 -3.50
N VAL A 112 -5.64 4.02 -2.82
CA VAL A 112 -4.99 3.92 -1.51
C VAL A 112 -5.76 4.71 -0.46
N LYS A 113 -5.89 4.15 0.73
CA LYS A 113 -6.38 4.85 1.92
C LYS A 113 -5.35 4.75 3.04
N LYS A 114 -5.21 5.84 3.79
CA LYS A 114 -4.42 5.90 5.02
C LYS A 114 -5.35 6.12 6.20
N VAL A 115 -5.16 5.35 7.27
CA VAL A 115 -5.77 5.58 8.58
C VAL A 115 -4.66 5.74 9.60
N THR A 116 -4.77 6.75 10.45
CA THR A 116 -3.80 7.02 11.51
C THR A 116 -4.48 6.90 12.86
N LYS A 117 -3.86 6.20 13.80
CA LYS A 117 -4.41 5.92 15.14
C LYS A 117 -3.52 6.50 16.22
#